data_AF-A0A2V5W0G1-F1
#
_entry.id   AF-A0A2V5W0G1-F1
#
_cell.length_a   1.000
_cell.length_b   1.000
_cell.length_c   1.000
_cell.angle_alpha   90.00
_cell.angle_beta   90.00
_cell.angle_gamma   90.00
#
_symmetry.space_group_name_H-M   'P 1'
#
loop_
_entity.id
_entity.type
_entity.pdbx_description
1 polymer ?
#
loop_
_entity_poly.entity_id
_entity_poly.type
_entity_poly.pdbx_seq_one_letter_code
_entity_poly.pdbx_strand_id
1 'polypeptide(L)'
;MKKIIITLLSAGLLPTPAVLGQPAQQRHVPTQAIIGNPLPQDQNLVQFDLNFPGGTPRQLVEAIEKASGKPLNAVIPDEDADLHLPPLKMRAVNVAELFAALSQASSKQINVSGGTYNSSYSFQTASEINDNSVWWFQHFKPAITQPECRFYQLAPYLETYKVEDITTAIQTGWKMLGEKNPPTISFHKDTKLLIAVGEESKLRMIDSVLQQLAQGKPQPQRESSGTKSAEPAKK
;
A
#
# COMPACT_ATOMS: atom_id res chain seq x y z
N MET A 1 -52.04 5.85 -78.23
CA MET A 1 -53.30 6.59 -77.96
C MET A 1 -53.68 6.35 -76.50
N LYS A 2 -54.06 7.41 -75.75
CA LYS A 2 -55.15 7.45 -74.75
C LYS A 2 -55.31 6.19 -73.83
N LYS A 3 -55.12 6.24 -72.51
CA LYS A 3 -55.85 7.09 -71.54
C LYS A 3 -55.28 6.93 -70.11
N ILE A 4 -55.36 8.03 -69.38
CA ILE A 4 -55.35 8.17 -67.91
C ILE A 4 -56.69 7.71 -67.33
N ILE A 5 -56.74 7.27 -66.05
CA ILE A 5 -57.78 7.44 -64.98
C ILE A 5 -57.51 6.38 -63.87
N ILE A 6 -56.95 6.73 -62.69
CA ILE A 6 -57.54 7.28 -61.44
C ILE A 6 -57.88 6.20 -60.39
N THR A 7 -57.05 6.22 -59.32
CA THR A 7 -57.35 6.15 -57.87
C THR A 7 -57.94 4.89 -57.23
N LEU A 8 -57.21 4.34 -56.25
CA LEU A 8 -57.70 4.12 -54.88
C LEU A 8 -56.55 4.06 -53.88
N LEU A 9 -56.49 5.10 -53.04
CA LEU A 9 -55.60 5.28 -51.91
C LEU A 9 -56.06 4.33 -50.79
N SER A 10 -55.26 3.34 -50.43
CA SER A 10 -55.49 2.50 -49.25
C SER A 10 -54.38 2.77 -48.25
N ALA A 11 -54.71 3.49 -47.19
CA ALA A 11 -53.83 3.74 -46.06
C ALA A 11 -53.61 2.44 -45.28
N GLY A 12 -52.46 1.79 -45.48
CA GLY A 12 -51.97 0.73 -44.61
C GLY A 12 -51.24 1.35 -43.42
N LEU A 13 -51.88 1.41 -42.26
CA LEU A 13 -51.18 1.61 -40.99
C LEU A 13 -50.29 0.38 -40.74
N LEU A 14 -48.97 0.57 -40.78
CA LEU A 14 -48.02 -0.40 -40.27
C LEU A 14 -47.92 -0.24 -38.75
N PRO A 15 -48.16 -1.28 -37.93
CA PRO A 15 -47.83 -1.23 -36.52
C PRO A 15 -46.31 -1.27 -36.36
N THR A 16 -45.76 -0.19 -35.79
CA THR A 16 -44.40 -0.18 -35.25
C THR A 16 -44.31 -1.21 -34.12
N PRO A 17 -43.33 -2.14 -34.12
CA PRO A 17 -43.05 -2.88 -32.90
C PRO A 17 -42.56 -1.89 -31.86
N ALA A 18 -43.31 -1.76 -30.76
CA ALA A 18 -42.82 -1.14 -29.55
C ALA A 18 -41.59 -1.94 -29.11
N VAL A 19 -40.41 -1.34 -29.28
CA VAL A 19 -39.20 -1.76 -28.59
C VAL A 19 -39.49 -1.55 -27.12
N LEU A 20 -39.90 -2.62 -26.45
CA LEU A 20 -40.03 -2.67 -25.01
C LEU A 20 -38.68 -2.23 -24.43
N GLY A 21 -38.68 -1.10 -23.73
CA GLY A 21 -37.50 -0.60 -23.03
C GLY A 21 -36.94 -1.69 -22.14
N GLN A 22 -35.79 -2.24 -22.54
CA GLN A 22 -34.92 -2.91 -21.59
C GLN A 22 -34.57 -1.87 -20.53
N PRO A 23 -34.85 -2.08 -19.24
CA PRO A 23 -34.17 -1.28 -18.24
C PRO A 23 -32.69 -1.50 -18.46
N ALA A 24 -31.93 -0.41 -18.57
CA ALA A 24 -30.48 -0.46 -18.60
C ALA A 24 -30.04 -1.32 -17.43
N GLN A 25 -29.56 -2.54 -17.71
CA GLN A 25 -28.83 -3.30 -16.72
C GLN A 25 -27.59 -2.49 -16.43
N GLN A 26 -27.66 -1.72 -15.33
CA GLN A 26 -26.48 -1.25 -14.65
C GLN A 26 -25.60 -2.48 -14.44
N ARG A 27 -24.49 -2.55 -15.17
CA ARG A 27 -23.40 -3.43 -14.78
C ARG A 27 -23.05 -2.98 -13.36
N HIS A 28 -23.49 -3.76 -12.39
CA HIS A 28 -22.96 -3.71 -11.05
C HIS A 28 -21.48 -4.02 -11.18
N VAL A 29 -20.67 -2.98 -11.29
CA VAL A 29 -19.32 -3.02 -10.78
C VAL A 29 -19.50 -3.47 -9.32
N PRO A 30 -18.86 -4.55 -8.85
CA PRO A 30 -18.91 -4.86 -7.44
C PRO A 30 -18.15 -3.75 -6.73
N THR A 31 -18.88 -2.69 -6.37
CA THR A 31 -18.49 -1.79 -5.30
C THR A 31 -18.31 -2.69 -4.09
N GLN A 32 -17.06 -2.92 -3.68
CA GLN A 32 -16.77 -3.48 -2.37
C GLN A 32 -17.35 -2.49 -1.36
N ALA A 33 -18.59 -2.72 -0.97
CA ALA A 33 -19.14 -2.16 0.23
C ALA A 33 -18.28 -2.68 1.36
N ILE A 34 -17.47 -1.80 1.94
CA ILE A 34 -17.02 -1.97 3.32
C ILE A 34 -18.31 -1.94 4.12
N ILE A 35 -18.82 -3.12 4.48
CA ILE A 35 -20.06 -3.28 5.23
C ILE A 35 -19.81 -2.74 6.63
N GLY A 36 -20.16 -1.48 6.84
CA GLY A 36 -20.36 -0.86 8.15
C GLY A 36 -21.79 -1.07 8.67
N ASN A 37 -22.43 -2.19 8.36
CA ASN A 37 -23.64 -2.58 9.08
C ASN A 37 -23.21 -3.34 10.34
N PRO A 38 -23.51 -2.85 11.55
CA PRO A 38 -23.39 -3.68 12.74
C PRO A 38 -24.28 -4.90 12.51
N LEU A 39 -23.67 -6.09 12.56
CA LEU A 39 -24.41 -7.34 12.55
C LEU A 39 -25.47 -7.30 13.65
N PRO A 40 -26.68 -7.84 13.43
CA PRO A 40 -27.68 -7.97 14.48
C PRO A 40 -27.02 -8.62 15.70
N GLN A 41 -26.96 -7.88 16.81
CA GLN A 41 -26.46 -8.38 18.07
C GLN A 41 -27.62 -8.94 18.85
N ASP A 42 -27.46 -10.14 19.40
CA ASP A 42 -28.31 -10.58 20.49
C ASP A 42 -28.12 -9.60 21.66
N GLN A 43 -29.22 -9.07 22.20
CA GLN A 43 -29.18 -8.08 23.28
C GLN A 43 -28.75 -8.69 24.63
N ASN A 44 -28.50 -10.01 24.69
CA ASN A 44 -28.12 -10.73 25.90
C ASN A 44 -26.67 -11.22 25.93
N LEU A 45 -25.75 -10.55 25.22
CA LEU A 45 -24.32 -10.86 25.35
C LEU A 45 -23.84 -10.65 26.80
N VAL A 46 -22.99 -11.55 27.29
CA VAL A 46 -22.42 -11.40 28.63
C VAL A 46 -21.59 -10.12 28.71
N GLN A 47 -21.89 -9.32 29.73
CA GLN A 47 -21.12 -8.15 30.09
C GLN A 47 -20.11 -8.49 31.19
N PHE A 48 -18.96 -7.85 31.13
CA PHE A 48 -17.89 -8.04 32.09
C PHE A 48 -17.03 -6.77 32.24
N ASP A 49 -16.26 -6.74 33.32
CA ASP A 49 -15.23 -5.75 33.57
C ASP A 49 -13.88 -6.35 33.22
N LEU A 50 -13.05 -5.62 32.46
CA LEU A 50 -11.72 -6.09 32.08
C LEU A 50 -10.66 -5.05 32.45
N ASN A 51 -9.59 -5.54 33.07
CA ASN A 51 -8.35 -4.79 33.30
C ASN A 51 -7.18 -5.61 32.74
N PHE A 52 -6.87 -5.38 31.47
CA PHE A 52 -5.81 -6.05 30.74
C PHE A 52 -4.57 -5.13 30.66
N PRO A 53 -3.41 -5.55 31.19
CA PRO A 53 -2.21 -4.71 31.23
C PRO A 53 -1.52 -4.50 29.87
N GLY A 54 -2.03 -5.12 28.80
CA GLY A 54 -1.32 -5.25 27.52
C GLY A 54 -0.66 -6.62 27.41
N GLY A 55 -0.39 -7.07 26.19
CA GLY A 55 0.07 -8.45 25.95
C GLY A 55 -0.26 -8.93 24.54
N THR A 56 -0.28 -10.24 24.34
CA THR A 56 -0.58 -10.86 23.04
C THR A 56 -2.09 -11.05 22.81
N PRO A 57 -2.54 -11.34 21.57
CA PRO A 57 -3.95 -11.67 21.32
C PRO A 57 -4.41 -12.88 22.11
N ARG A 58 -3.55 -13.87 22.32
CA ARG A 58 -3.85 -15.05 23.14
C ARG A 58 -4.08 -14.67 24.61
N GLN A 59 -3.23 -13.81 25.16
CA GLN A 59 -3.39 -13.31 26.54
C GLN A 59 -4.66 -12.46 26.69
N LEU A 60 -5.04 -11.71 25.66
CA LEU A 60 -6.32 -10.97 25.70
C LEU A 60 -7.52 -11.93 25.73
N VAL A 61 -7.51 -12.99 24.92
CA VAL A 61 -8.56 -14.03 24.95
C VAL A 61 -8.68 -14.65 26.35
N GLU A 62 -7.56 -15.12 26.92
CA GLU A 62 -7.53 -15.68 28.28
C GLU A 62 -8.06 -14.69 29.35
N ALA A 63 -7.73 -13.40 29.21
CA ALA A 63 -8.19 -12.37 30.12
C ALA A 63 -9.71 -12.12 30.00
N ILE A 64 -10.26 -12.18 28.79
CA ILE A 64 -11.71 -12.09 28.55
C ILE A 64 -12.42 -13.31 29.13
N GLU A 65 -11.91 -14.52 28.92
CA GLU A 65 -12.51 -15.74 29.47
C GLU A 65 -12.57 -15.71 30.99
N LYS A 66 -11.47 -15.26 31.62
CA LYS A 66 -11.42 -15.08 33.08
C LYS A 66 -12.38 -14.01 33.60
N ALA A 67 -12.52 -12.89 32.87
CA ALA A 67 -13.38 -11.78 33.28
C ALA A 67 -14.87 -12.08 33.08
N SER A 68 -15.22 -12.74 31.98
CA SER A 68 -16.60 -13.09 31.60
C SER A 68 -17.10 -14.38 32.26
N GLY A 69 -16.19 -15.25 32.70
CA GLY A 69 -16.53 -16.58 33.22
C GLY A 69 -17.02 -17.56 32.14
N LYS A 70 -16.83 -17.25 30.86
CA LYS A 70 -17.23 -18.09 29.72
C LYS A 70 -16.04 -18.34 28.79
N PRO A 71 -15.98 -19.51 28.11
CA PRO A 71 -14.99 -19.73 27.07
C PRO A 71 -15.23 -18.81 25.88
N LEU A 72 -14.16 -18.48 25.14
CA LEU A 72 -14.21 -17.62 23.96
C LEU A 72 -13.64 -18.36 22.75
N ASN A 73 -14.48 -18.54 21.72
CA ASN A 73 -14.03 -19.13 20.46
C ASN A 73 -13.20 -18.11 19.68
N ALA A 74 -11.87 -18.29 19.66
CA ALA A 74 -10.96 -17.40 18.94
C ALA A 74 -9.95 -18.17 18.08
N VAL A 75 -9.71 -17.68 16.86
CA VAL A 75 -8.67 -18.14 15.94
C VAL A 75 -7.63 -17.03 15.82
N ILE A 76 -6.37 -17.34 16.16
CA ILE A 76 -5.25 -16.40 16.07
C ILE A 76 -4.19 -17.04 15.17
N PRO A 77 -3.90 -16.46 13.99
CA PRO A 77 -2.81 -16.94 13.13
C PRO A 77 -1.44 -16.85 13.81
N ASP A 78 -0.57 -17.83 13.58
CA ASP A 78 0.75 -17.90 14.22
C ASP A 78 1.62 -16.66 13.88
N GLU A 79 1.49 -16.12 12.66
CA GLU A 79 2.23 -14.94 12.19
C GLU A 79 1.91 -13.65 12.95
N ASP A 80 0.82 -13.62 13.71
CA ASP A 80 0.38 -12.48 14.51
C ASP A 80 0.20 -12.83 16.00
N ALA A 81 0.56 -14.05 16.41
CA ALA A 81 0.38 -14.53 17.77
C ALA A 81 1.17 -13.73 18.82
N ASP A 82 2.29 -13.14 18.43
CA ASP A 82 3.15 -12.32 19.30
C ASP A 82 2.91 -10.81 19.18
N LEU A 83 1.85 -10.39 18.46
CA LEU A 83 1.54 -8.97 18.31
C LEU A 83 1.23 -8.33 19.67
N HIS A 84 1.93 -7.25 20.02
CA HIS A 84 1.69 -6.56 21.28
C HIS A 84 0.46 -5.64 21.19
N LEU A 85 -0.58 -6.00 21.95
CA LEU A 85 -1.80 -5.23 22.13
C LEU A 85 -1.66 -4.24 23.31
N PRO A 86 -2.29 -3.06 23.22
CA PRO A 86 -2.21 -2.04 24.26
C PRO A 86 -2.94 -2.47 25.53
N PRO A 87 -2.67 -1.83 26.68
CA PRO A 87 -3.48 -2.00 27.88
C PRO A 87 -4.93 -1.58 27.63
N LEU A 88 -5.87 -2.36 28.16
CA LEU A 88 -7.31 -2.14 28.03
C LEU A 88 -7.94 -2.10 29.42
N LYS A 89 -8.78 -1.09 29.65
CA LYS A 89 -9.57 -0.99 30.88
C LYS A 89 -10.99 -0.56 30.52
N MET A 90 -11.95 -1.42 30.85
CA MET A 90 -13.35 -1.27 30.46
C MET A 90 -14.24 -1.86 31.54
N ARG A 91 -15.49 -1.39 31.56
CA ARG A 91 -16.49 -1.77 32.57
C ARG A 91 -17.83 -2.01 31.90
N ALA A 92 -18.53 -3.06 32.34
CA ALA A 92 -19.85 -3.43 31.86
C ALA A 92 -19.95 -3.47 30.33
N VAL A 93 -18.95 -4.05 29.66
CA VAL A 93 -18.93 -4.21 28.20
C VAL A 93 -19.07 -5.67 27.82
N ASN A 94 -19.58 -5.92 26.62
CA ASN A 94 -19.53 -7.26 26.02
C ASN A 94 -18.32 -7.42 25.09
N VAL A 95 -18.08 -8.66 24.65
CA VAL A 95 -16.93 -9.01 23.80
C VAL A 95 -16.95 -8.29 22.44
N ALA A 96 -18.13 -8.04 21.87
CA ALA A 96 -18.26 -7.37 20.58
C ALA A 96 -17.94 -5.87 20.69
N GLU A 97 -18.40 -5.21 21.75
CA GLU A 97 -18.06 -3.82 22.06
C GLU A 97 -16.56 -3.65 22.30
N LEU A 98 -15.94 -4.56 23.06
CA LEU A 98 -14.50 -4.60 23.28
C LEU A 98 -13.74 -4.67 21.96
N PHE A 99 -14.07 -5.65 21.11
CA PHE A 99 -13.36 -5.84 19.84
C PHE A 99 -13.59 -4.70 18.85
N ALA A 100 -14.80 -4.11 18.82
CA ALA A 100 -15.08 -2.92 18.04
C ALA A 100 -14.26 -1.71 18.51
N ALA A 101 -14.13 -1.51 19.83
CA ALA A 101 -13.32 -0.45 20.40
C ALA A 101 -11.81 -0.66 20.12
N LEU A 102 -11.32 -1.90 20.26
CA LEU A 102 -9.94 -2.26 19.96
C LEU A 102 -9.59 -2.01 18.48
N SER A 103 -10.49 -2.39 17.56
CA SER A 103 -10.33 -2.17 16.12
C SER A 103 -10.21 -0.67 15.79
N GLN A 104 -11.06 0.16 16.40
CA GLN A 104 -10.99 1.61 16.21
C GLN A 104 -9.73 2.22 16.81
N ALA A 105 -9.36 1.82 18.02
CA ALA A 105 -8.18 2.32 18.72
C ALA A 105 -6.86 1.90 18.06
N SER A 106 -6.84 0.77 17.34
CA SER A 106 -5.64 0.28 16.65
C SER A 106 -5.35 0.99 15.33
N SER A 107 -6.37 1.63 14.75
CA SER A 107 -6.26 2.26 13.44
C SER A 107 -5.26 3.40 13.46
N LYS A 108 -4.20 3.27 12.68
CA LYS A 108 -3.19 4.32 12.48
C LYS A 108 -2.80 4.41 11.02
N GLN A 109 -2.54 5.64 10.58
CA GLN A 109 -1.85 5.89 9.34
C GLN A 109 -0.36 5.71 9.57
N ILE A 110 0.27 4.86 8.76
CA ILE A 110 1.71 4.77 8.68
C ILE A 110 2.17 5.25 7.31
N ASN A 111 3.15 6.15 7.33
CA ASN A 111 3.85 6.56 6.13
C ASN A 111 4.92 5.51 5.86
N VAL A 112 4.70 4.70 4.84
CA VAL A 112 5.77 3.87 4.28
C VAL A 112 6.19 4.49 2.96
N SER A 113 7.40 4.17 2.53
CA SER A 113 7.90 4.71 1.28
C SER A 113 7.00 4.21 0.14
N GLY A 114 6.42 5.14 -0.63
CA GLY A 114 5.39 4.86 -1.64
C GLY A 114 3.98 5.34 -1.31
N GLY A 115 3.69 5.76 -0.06
CA GLY A 115 2.39 6.35 0.29
C GLY A 115 2.02 6.30 1.77
N THR A 116 0.83 6.81 2.09
CA THR A 116 0.21 6.67 3.40
C THR A 116 -0.73 5.48 3.40
N TYR A 117 -0.52 4.55 4.32
CA TYR A 117 -1.30 3.32 4.42
C TYR A 117 -1.93 3.21 5.80
N ASN A 118 -3.11 2.62 5.87
CA ASN A 118 -3.73 2.30 7.13
C ASN A 118 -3.18 0.96 7.63
N SER A 119 -2.84 0.93 8.91
CA SER A 119 -2.53 -0.29 9.64
C SER A 119 -3.48 -0.38 10.84
N SER A 120 -4.04 -1.56 11.06
CA SER A 120 -4.96 -1.83 12.17
C SER A 120 -4.97 -3.32 12.48
N TYR A 121 -5.54 -3.67 13.62
CA TYR A 121 -5.83 -5.06 13.97
C TYR A 121 -7.21 -5.15 14.59
N SER A 122 -7.88 -6.28 14.39
CA SER A 122 -9.26 -6.50 14.82
C SER A 122 -9.52 -7.99 15.07
N PHE A 123 -10.46 -8.28 15.96
CA PHE A 123 -11.14 -9.58 15.99
C PHE A 123 -12.45 -9.43 15.22
N GLN A 124 -12.68 -10.30 14.25
CA GLN A 124 -13.86 -10.28 13.39
C GLN A 124 -14.67 -11.55 13.58
N THR A 125 -15.97 -11.48 13.31
CA THR A 125 -16.88 -12.63 13.32
C THR A 125 -17.79 -12.54 12.09
N ALA A 126 -18.20 -13.70 11.58
CA ALA A 126 -19.22 -13.84 10.57
C ALA A 126 -20.48 -14.31 11.29
N SER A 127 -21.65 -13.87 10.83
CA SER A 127 -22.98 -14.20 11.38
C SER A 127 -23.46 -13.33 12.55
N GLU A 128 -24.68 -13.58 12.98
CA GLU A 128 -25.30 -12.95 14.14
C GLU A 128 -24.43 -13.12 15.40
N ILE A 129 -24.22 -12.01 16.10
CA ILE A 129 -23.29 -11.97 17.23
C ILE A 129 -24.01 -12.50 18.47
N ASN A 130 -23.46 -13.56 19.06
CA ASN A 130 -23.90 -14.19 20.30
C ASN A 130 -22.68 -14.71 21.10
N ASP A 131 -22.91 -15.23 22.31
CA ASP A 131 -21.84 -15.69 23.20
C ASP A 131 -20.97 -16.84 22.61
N ASN A 132 -21.48 -17.57 21.60
CA ASN A 132 -20.77 -18.67 20.95
C ASN A 132 -20.13 -18.26 19.60
N SER A 133 -20.20 -16.98 19.22
CA SER A 133 -19.58 -16.48 17.98
C SER A 133 -18.10 -16.85 17.91
N VAL A 134 -17.64 -17.23 16.72
CA VAL A 134 -16.23 -17.55 16.45
C VAL A 134 -15.54 -16.29 15.94
N TRP A 135 -14.55 -15.84 16.69
CA TRP A 135 -13.77 -14.67 16.35
C TRP A 135 -12.46 -15.06 15.67
N TRP A 136 -12.08 -14.41 14.58
CA TRP A 136 -10.74 -14.54 14.01
C TRP A 136 -9.97 -13.24 14.13
N PHE A 137 -8.72 -13.34 14.54
CA PHE A 137 -7.81 -12.21 14.60
C PHE A 137 -7.29 -11.88 13.20
N GLN A 138 -7.37 -10.60 12.83
CA GLN A 138 -6.84 -10.08 11.58
C GLN A 138 -5.99 -8.86 11.85
N HIS A 139 -4.78 -8.86 11.28
CA HIS A 139 -3.89 -7.71 11.27
C HIS A 139 -3.77 -7.16 9.85
N PHE A 140 -4.31 -5.98 9.65
CA PHE A 140 -4.13 -5.22 8.41
C PHE A 140 -2.74 -4.57 8.44
N LYS A 141 -1.78 -5.26 7.84
CA LYS A 141 -0.45 -4.73 7.52
C LYS A 141 -0.54 -4.05 6.16
N PRO A 142 0.08 -2.86 5.97
CA PRO A 142 0.28 -2.36 4.63
C PRO A 142 1.01 -3.41 3.81
N ALA A 143 0.64 -3.54 2.54
CA ALA A 143 1.51 -4.17 1.57
C ALA A 143 2.75 -3.28 1.42
N ILE A 144 3.76 -3.53 2.24
CA ILE A 144 5.09 -2.96 2.03
C ILE A 144 5.54 -3.54 0.69
N THR A 145 5.72 -2.68 -0.31
CA THR A 145 6.31 -3.08 -1.58
C THR A 145 7.63 -3.77 -1.28
N GLN A 146 7.76 -5.03 -1.69
CA GLN A 146 9.01 -5.75 -1.52
C GLN A 146 10.10 -4.98 -2.26
N PRO A 147 11.32 -4.90 -1.70
CA PRO A 147 12.42 -4.24 -2.39
C PRO A 147 12.66 -4.90 -3.75
N GLU A 148 12.73 -4.09 -4.79
CA GLU A 148 13.12 -4.53 -6.13
C GLU A 148 14.64 -4.51 -6.25
N CYS A 149 15.18 -5.44 -7.06
CA CYS A 149 16.56 -5.40 -7.52
C CYS A 149 16.59 -4.95 -8.98
N ARG A 150 17.34 -3.90 -9.29
CA ARG A 150 17.55 -3.39 -10.65
C ARG A 150 19.03 -3.36 -10.99
N PHE A 151 19.31 -3.59 -12.27
CA PHE A 151 20.65 -3.59 -12.84
C PHE A 151 20.75 -2.50 -13.90
N TYR A 152 21.77 -1.66 -13.80
CA TYR A 152 22.02 -0.57 -14.72
C TYR A 152 23.39 -0.74 -15.37
N GLN A 153 23.42 -0.78 -16.71
CA GLN A 153 24.66 -0.85 -17.45
C GLN A 153 25.32 0.53 -17.47
N LEU A 154 26.46 0.68 -16.78
CA LEU A 154 27.16 1.96 -16.70
C LEU A 154 28.20 2.15 -17.81
N ALA A 155 28.59 1.11 -18.55
CA ALA A 155 29.67 1.19 -19.54
C ALA A 155 29.62 2.43 -20.47
N PRO A 156 28.47 2.84 -21.05
CA PRO A 156 28.40 4.02 -21.92
C PRO A 156 28.72 5.34 -21.22
N TYR A 157 28.51 5.43 -19.90
CA TYR A 157 28.72 6.64 -19.12
C TYR A 157 30.16 6.77 -18.62
N LEU A 158 30.84 5.62 -18.46
CA LEU A 158 32.18 5.56 -17.87
C LEU A 158 33.29 6.07 -18.77
N GLU A 159 32.98 6.35 -20.04
CA GLU A 159 33.89 7.07 -20.94
C GLU A 159 34.03 8.55 -20.57
N THR A 160 33.01 9.12 -19.92
CA THR A 160 32.94 10.55 -19.59
C THR A 160 32.98 10.81 -18.09
N TYR A 161 32.30 9.97 -17.30
CA TYR A 161 32.10 10.17 -15.86
C TYR A 161 32.73 9.04 -15.06
N LYS A 162 33.24 9.36 -13.86
CA LYS A 162 33.65 8.31 -12.92
C LYS A 162 32.43 7.71 -12.25
N VAL A 163 32.54 6.45 -11.81
CA VAL A 163 31.48 5.76 -11.06
C VAL A 163 31.09 6.57 -9.81
N GLU A 164 32.08 7.16 -9.16
CA GLU A 164 31.92 7.98 -7.97
C GLU A 164 31.07 9.23 -8.25
N ASP A 165 31.24 9.87 -9.41
CA ASP A 165 30.47 11.05 -9.80
C ASP A 165 28.99 10.68 -10.05
N ILE A 166 28.76 9.56 -10.74
CA ILE A 166 27.41 9.03 -11.02
C ILE A 166 26.68 8.68 -9.71
N THR A 167 27.33 7.90 -8.85
CA THR A 167 26.74 7.46 -7.57
C THR A 167 26.52 8.63 -6.61
N THR A 168 27.41 9.63 -6.60
CA THR A 168 27.25 10.86 -5.81
C THR A 168 26.06 11.68 -6.29
N ALA A 169 25.83 11.81 -7.60
CA ALA A 169 24.67 12.51 -8.14
C ALA A 169 23.35 11.85 -7.69
N ILE A 170 23.27 10.51 -7.76
CA ILE A 170 22.12 9.72 -7.30
C ILE A 170 21.88 9.95 -5.79
N GLN A 171 22.92 9.77 -4.97
CA GLN A 171 22.82 9.92 -3.51
C GLN A 171 22.44 11.35 -3.10
N THR A 172 22.93 12.35 -3.83
CA THR A 172 22.56 13.76 -3.62
C THR A 172 21.08 13.98 -3.85
N GLY A 173 20.50 13.39 -4.91
CA GLY A 173 19.06 13.45 -5.18
C GLY A 173 18.23 12.91 -4.01
N TRP A 174 18.56 11.74 -3.49
CA TRP A 174 17.87 11.18 -2.31
C TRP A 174 18.05 12.04 -1.06
N LYS A 175 19.25 12.56 -0.81
CA LYS A 175 19.53 13.44 0.33
C LYS A 175 18.70 14.73 0.26
N MET A 176 18.58 15.34 -0.91
CA MET A 176 17.78 16.55 -1.11
C MET A 176 16.28 16.31 -0.90
N LEU A 177 15.79 15.09 -1.16
CA LEU A 177 14.42 14.67 -0.87
C LEU A 177 14.19 14.31 0.61
N GLY A 178 15.22 14.35 1.46
CA GLY A 178 15.10 13.97 2.87
C GLY A 178 14.88 12.46 3.08
N GLU A 179 15.28 11.64 2.11
CA GLU A 179 15.13 10.18 2.18
C GLU A 179 15.96 9.60 3.33
N LYS A 180 15.29 8.89 4.25
CA LYS A 180 15.94 8.28 5.42
C LYS A 180 16.42 6.85 5.16
N ASN A 181 15.77 6.16 4.22
CA ASN A 181 16.08 4.78 3.84
C ASN A 181 16.27 4.71 2.31
N PRO A 182 17.38 5.26 1.78
CA PRO A 182 17.65 5.22 0.35
C PRO A 182 17.94 3.78 -0.12
N PRO A 183 17.74 3.48 -1.41
CA PRO A 183 18.17 2.22 -2.00
C PRO A 183 19.66 1.93 -1.74
N THR A 184 19.97 0.66 -1.49
CA THR A 184 21.36 0.20 -1.44
C THR A 184 21.87 0.08 -2.87
N ILE A 185 23.06 0.62 -3.15
CA ILE A 185 23.68 0.54 -4.47
C ILE A 185 25.08 -0.08 -4.37
N SER A 186 25.46 -0.89 -5.36
CA SER A 186 26.77 -1.52 -5.46
C SER A 186 27.22 -1.57 -6.92
N PHE A 187 28.49 -1.27 -7.19
CA PHE A 187 29.05 -1.31 -8.54
C PHE A 187 29.94 -2.53 -8.74
N HIS A 188 29.59 -3.37 -9.71
CA HIS A 188 30.39 -4.52 -10.12
C HIS A 188 31.38 -4.13 -11.22
N LYS A 189 32.67 -4.03 -10.85
CA LYS A 189 33.73 -3.44 -11.68
C LYS A 189 33.96 -4.15 -13.01
N ASP A 190 33.79 -5.46 -13.05
CA ASP A 190 34.13 -6.26 -14.25
C ASP A 190 33.04 -6.18 -15.31
N THR A 191 31.76 -6.16 -14.88
CA THR A 191 30.60 -6.11 -15.76
C THR A 191 30.09 -4.70 -16.01
N LYS A 192 30.65 -3.71 -15.31
CA LYS A 192 30.23 -2.31 -15.31
C LYS A 192 28.76 -2.12 -14.91
N LEU A 193 28.20 -3.05 -14.12
CA LEU A 193 26.83 -2.97 -13.65
C LEU A 193 26.75 -2.22 -12.32
N LEU A 194 25.82 -1.27 -12.23
CA LEU A 194 25.31 -0.78 -10.95
C LEU A 194 24.10 -1.63 -10.55
N ILE A 195 24.17 -2.25 -9.39
CA ILE A 195 23.11 -3.04 -8.78
C ILE A 195 22.45 -2.16 -7.73
N ALA A 196 21.14 -1.98 -7.79
CA ALA A 196 20.40 -1.21 -6.82
C ALA A 196 19.25 -2.03 -6.23
N VAL A 197 19.12 -2.00 -4.90
CA VAL A 197 18.06 -2.70 -4.17
C VAL A 197 17.30 -1.71 -3.31
N GLY A 198 15.99 -1.60 -3.54
CA GLY A 198 15.14 -0.68 -2.80
C GLY A 198 13.72 -0.63 -3.35
N GLU A 199 12.93 0.31 -2.83
CA GLU A 199 11.56 0.52 -3.31
C GLU A 199 11.54 1.03 -4.77
N GLU A 200 10.60 0.51 -5.57
CA GLU A 200 10.42 0.87 -6.98
C GLU A 200 10.44 2.39 -7.22
N SER A 201 9.69 3.16 -6.42
CA SER A 201 9.58 4.61 -6.59
C SER A 201 10.91 5.34 -6.42
N LYS A 202 11.78 4.85 -5.53
CA LYS A 202 13.10 5.44 -5.24
C LYS A 202 14.14 5.08 -6.30
N LEU A 203 14.02 3.90 -6.91
CA LEU A 203 14.91 3.44 -7.97
C LEU A 203 14.79 4.32 -9.24
N ARG A 204 13.63 4.98 -9.46
CA ARG A 204 13.42 5.92 -10.57
C ARG A 204 14.36 7.14 -10.55
N MET A 205 14.95 7.46 -9.40
CA MET A 205 16.01 8.47 -9.31
C MET A 205 17.22 8.09 -10.16
N ILE A 206 17.58 6.80 -10.15
CA ILE A 206 18.73 6.29 -10.91
C ILE A 206 18.45 6.42 -12.40
N ASP A 207 17.25 6.05 -12.86
CA ASP A 207 16.83 6.23 -14.24
C ASP A 207 16.95 7.69 -14.69
N SER A 208 16.47 8.61 -13.85
CA SER A 208 16.49 10.05 -14.12
C SER A 208 17.92 10.60 -14.24
N VAL A 209 18.81 10.20 -13.33
CA VAL A 209 20.22 10.63 -13.38
C VAL A 209 20.91 10.08 -14.63
N LEU A 210 20.78 8.79 -14.91
CA LEU A 210 21.42 8.18 -16.09
C LEU A 210 20.88 8.76 -17.40
N GLN A 211 19.59 9.09 -17.47
CA GLN A 211 19.00 9.77 -18.63
C GLN A 211 19.59 11.17 -18.85
N GLN A 212 19.82 11.94 -17.78
CA GLN A 212 20.43 13.27 -17.88
C GLN A 212 21.92 13.20 -18.23
N LEU A 213 22.66 12.24 -17.67
CA LEU A 213 24.07 12.04 -17.99
C LEU A 213 24.28 11.65 -19.47
N ALA A 214 23.36 10.89 -20.05
CA ALA A 214 23.38 10.56 -21.49
C ALA A 214 23.26 11.80 -22.40
N GLN A 215 22.69 12.91 -21.91
CA GLN A 215 22.56 14.16 -22.64
C GLN A 215 23.80 15.07 -22.52
N GLY A 216 24.62 14.85 -21.48
CA GLY A 216 25.85 15.59 -21.28
C GLY A 216 26.90 15.21 -22.33
N LYS A 217 27.30 16.16 -23.18
CA LYS A 217 28.40 15.95 -24.13
C LYS A 217 29.71 15.65 -23.38
N PRO A 218 30.61 14.82 -23.92
CA PRO A 218 31.87 14.49 -23.26
C PRO A 218 32.69 15.76 -22.99
N GLN A 219 33.01 16.03 -21.72
CA GLN A 219 34.13 16.90 -21.38
C GLN A 219 35.36 16.01 -21.19
N PRO A 220 36.46 16.25 -21.91
CA PRO A 220 37.71 15.55 -21.66
C PRO A 220 38.09 15.69 -20.19
N GLN A 221 38.47 14.58 -19.55
CA GLN A 221 38.97 14.57 -18.18
C GLN A 221 39.98 15.71 -18.00
N ARG A 222 39.64 16.71 -17.18
CA ARG A 222 40.64 17.68 -16.71
C ARG A 222 41.59 16.93 -15.80
N GLU A 223 42.74 16.55 -16.35
CA GLU A 223 43.91 16.22 -15.57
C GLU A 223 44.21 17.40 -14.63
N SER A 224 44.30 17.10 -13.34
CA SER A 224 44.75 18.06 -12.34
C SER A 224 46.23 18.35 -12.58
N SER A 225 46.53 19.40 -13.35
CA SER A 225 47.88 19.94 -13.44
C SER A 225 48.24 20.62 -12.12
N GLY A 226 48.97 19.89 -11.29
CA GLY A 226 49.69 20.46 -10.16
C GLY A 226 50.78 21.39 -10.70
N THR A 227 50.54 22.69 -10.73
CA THR A 227 51.59 23.68 -10.98
C THR A 227 52.11 24.19 -9.64
N LYS A 228 53.28 23.66 -9.29
CA LYS A 228 54.16 24.13 -8.22
C LYS A 228 54.49 25.61 -8.47
N SER A 229 54.07 26.49 -7.56
CA SER A 229 54.41 27.91 -7.61
C SER A 229 55.92 28.09 -7.47
N ALA A 230 56.54 28.72 -8.47
CA ALA A 230 57.90 29.23 -8.39
C ALA A 230 57.85 30.67 -7.88
N GLU A 231 58.56 30.90 -6.79
CA GLU A 231 58.79 32.17 -6.10
C GLU A 231 59.74 33.07 -6.92
N PRO A 232 59.46 34.37 -7.13
CA PRO A 232 60.43 35.27 -7.70
C PRO A 232 61.21 36.03 -6.61
N ALA A 233 62.53 35.92 -6.70
CA ALA A 233 63.50 36.67 -5.93
C ALA A 233 63.35 38.19 -6.16
N LYS A 234 63.38 38.98 -5.08
CA LYS A 234 63.53 40.43 -5.14
C LYS A 234 64.99 40.84 -4.97
N LYS A 235 65.41 41.72 -5.87
CA LYS A 235 66.62 42.54 -5.84
C LYS A 235 66.35 43.82 -5.04
#